data_AF-A0A955BYT3-F1
#
_entry.id   AF-A0A955BYT3-F1
#
_cell.length_a   1.000
_cell.length_b   1.000
_cell.length_c   1.000
_cell.angle_alpha   90.00
_cell.angle_beta   90.00
_cell.angle_gamma   90.00
#
_symmetry.space_group_name_H-M   'P 1'
#
loop_
_entity.id
_entity.type
_entity.pdbx_description
1 polymer ?
#
loop_
_entity_poly.entity_id
_entity_poly.type
_entity_poly.pdbx_seq_one_letter_code
_entity_poly.pdbx_strand_id
1 'polypeptide(L)'
;MTDRYPIPRERVRVETRASNSRFIATIAPAATMPEAQAFLREIRAEMPDATHHVYAFRVGYGASVSEAMSDDGEPSGTSGPPALAVLRGADIGNVALVITRYFGGTKLGTGGLVHAYTEAAKAALAAVERVEKVQRVKLRVRFAYAVLERARRALVEHECLIEDEQFEADVTTTFSAPVDRLVEIERVLVNLTAGAARLERLHEGP
;
A
#
# COMPACT_ATOMS: atom_id res chain seq x y z
N MET A 1 -11.05 5.61 -10.13
CA MET A 1 -10.20 5.01 -9.08
C MET A 1 -9.52 3.81 -9.73
N THR A 2 -8.25 3.56 -9.45
CA THR A 2 -7.61 2.33 -9.93
C THR A 2 -7.85 1.28 -8.86
N ASP A 3 -8.65 0.27 -9.18
CA ASP A 3 -9.11 -0.73 -8.21
C ASP A 3 -8.02 -1.76 -7.86
N ARG A 4 -6.91 -1.74 -8.61
CA ARG A 4 -5.71 -2.54 -8.42
C ARG A 4 -4.47 -1.68 -8.61
N TYR A 5 -3.51 -1.77 -7.69
CA TYR A 5 -2.25 -1.04 -7.84
C TYR A 5 -1.11 -1.71 -7.05
N PRO A 6 0.16 -1.56 -7.50
CA PRO A 6 1.29 -2.16 -6.81
C PRO A 6 1.62 -1.42 -5.50
N ILE A 7 1.96 -2.20 -4.47
CA ILE A 7 2.45 -1.74 -3.17
C ILE A 7 3.68 -2.56 -2.76
N PRO A 8 4.53 -2.08 -1.84
CA PRO A 8 5.56 -2.92 -1.23
C PRO A 8 4.96 -4.17 -0.58
N ARG A 9 5.55 -5.35 -0.80
CA ARG A 9 5.14 -6.58 -0.10
C ARG A 9 5.44 -6.52 1.38
N GLU A 10 6.67 -6.11 1.69
CA GLU A 10 7.23 -6.13 3.02
C GLU A 10 8.26 -5.01 3.18
N ARG A 11 8.78 -4.88 4.40
CA ARG A 11 9.86 -3.95 4.69
C ARG A 11 11.16 -4.44 4.06
N VAL A 12 11.83 -3.55 3.35
CA VAL A 12 13.17 -3.78 2.79
C VAL A 12 14.11 -2.66 3.24
N ARG A 13 15.37 -3.02 3.49
CA ARG A 13 16.43 -2.08 3.85
C ARG A 13 17.64 -2.25 2.94
N VAL A 14 18.17 -1.13 2.47
CA VAL A 14 19.41 -1.09 1.68
C VAL A 14 20.32 0.02 2.20
N GLU A 15 21.63 -0.20 2.09
CA GLU A 15 22.65 0.79 2.42
C GLU A 15 23.36 1.25 1.16
N THR A 16 23.52 2.57 1.02
CA THR A 16 24.43 3.19 0.04
C THR A 16 25.41 4.13 0.75
N ARG A 17 26.50 4.48 0.06
CA ARG A 17 27.56 5.34 0.61
C ARG A 17 27.94 6.42 -0.38
N ALA A 18 28.19 7.63 0.12
CA ALA A 18 28.71 8.75 -0.67
C ALA A 18 29.55 9.67 0.21
N SER A 19 30.78 9.97 -0.22
CA SER A 19 31.74 10.84 0.50
C SER A 19 31.83 10.52 2.01
N ASN A 20 32.10 9.25 2.33
CA ASN A 20 32.14 8.67 3.68
C ASN A 20 30.83 8.71 4.48
N SER A 21 29.79 9.39 3.99
CA SER A 21 28.47 9.35 4.60
C SER A 21 27.76 8.05 4.23
N ARG A 22 26.99 7.51 5.17
CA ARG A 22 26.20 6.29 5.01
C ARG A 22 24.72 6.64 4.94
N PHE A 23 24.00 6.08 3.98
CA PHE A 23 22.58 6.30 3.76
C PHE A 23 21.87 4.94 3.82
N ILE A 24 21.02 4.77 4.82
CA ILE A 24 20.27 3.54 5.05
C ILE A 24 18.81 3.81 4.67
N ALA A 25 18.41 3.37 3.49
CA ALA A 25 17.05 3.54 3.00
C ALA A 25 16.20 2.33 3.45
N THR A 26 15.18 2.58 4.26
CA THR A 26 14.19 1.59 4.68
C THR A 26 12.85 1.93 4.06
N ILE A 27 12.32 1.02 3.23
CA ILE A 27 11.04 1.14 2.53
C ILE A 27 10.07 0.09 3.08
N ALA A 28 8.80 0.45 3.26
CA ALA A 28 7.79 -0.45 3.80
C ALA A 28 6.39 -0.13 3.24
N PRO A 29 5.44 -1.09 3.26
CA PRO A 29 4.04 -0.79 3.00
C PRO A 29 3.47 0.10 4.12
N ALA A 30 2.64 1.07 3.75
CA ALA A 30 1.87 1.91 4.67
C ALA A 30 0.53 2.29 4.03
N ALA A 31 -0.57 1.73 4.54
CA ALA A 31 -1.91 1.92 4.00
C ALA A 31 -2.53 3.27 4.42
N THR A 32 -2.02 3.86 5.50
CA THR A 32 -2.51 5.13 6.04
C THR A 32 -1.38 6.09 6.41
N MET A 33 -1.67 7.39 6.45
CA MET A 33 -0.67 8.37 6.89
C MET A 33 -0.23 8.14 8.35
N PRO A 34 -1.13 7.81 9.30
CA PRO A 34 -0.72 7.41 10.65
C PRO A 34 0.24 6.22 10.70
N GLU A 35 0.04 5.19 9.87
CA GLU A 35 0.98 4.06 9.74
C GLU A 35 2.35 4.50 9.23
N ALA A 36 2.40 5.33 8.18
CA ALA A 36 3.66 5.87 7.66
C ALA A 36 4.42 6.70 8.72
N GLN A 37 3.69 7.49 9.51
CA GLN A 37 4.26 8.25 10.62
C GLN A 37 4.72 7.35 11.78
N ALA A 38 4.01 6.25 12.06
CA ALA A 38 4.43 5.26 13.04
C ALA A 38 5.73 4.57 12.62
N PHE A 39 5.84 4.22 11.33
CA PHE A 39 7.05 3.67 10.75
C PHE A 39 8.24 4.62 10.90
N LEU A 40 8.09 5.92 10.64
CA LEU A 40 9.16 6.90 10.90
C LEU A 40 9.61 6.92 12.36
N ARG A 41 8.68 6.90 13.31
CA ARG A 41 9.01 6.87 14.75
C ARG A 41 9.79 5.61 15.12
N GLU A 42 9.40 4.46 14.55
CA GLU A 42 10.11 3.20 14.75
C GLU A 42 11.56 3.28 14.24
N ILE A 43 11.76 3.78 13.02
CA ILE A 43 13.11 3.91 12.44
C ILE A 43 13.98 4.90 13.24
N ARG A 44 13.41 6.00 13.72
CA ARG A 44 14.11 6.95 14.61
C ARG A 44 14.51 6.31 15.94
N ALA A 45 13.67 5.45 16.50
CA ALA A 45 13.96 4.74 17.74
C ALA A 45 15.03 3.66 17.54
N GLU A 46 15.08 3.04 16.36
CA GLU A 46 16.09 2.05 15.99
C GLU A 46 17.48 2.67 15.75
N MET A 47 17.54 3.87 15.17
CA MET A 47 18.79 4.57 14.82
C MET A 47 18.88 5.98 15.45
N PRO A 48 18.83 6.09 16.79
CA PRO A 48 18.71 7.39 17.49
C PRO A 48 19.96 8.26 17.36
N ASP A 49 21.11 7.67 17.00
CA ASP A 49 22.40 8.34 16.83
C ASP A 49 22.64 8.86 15.40
N ALA A 50 21.70 8.64 14.48
CA ALA A 50 21.81 9.12 13.11
C ALA A 50 21.70 10.65 13.03
N THR A 51 22.33 11.22 12.01
CA THR A 51 22.35 12.67 11.78
C THR A 51 20.99 13.17 11.29
N HIS A 52 20.37 12.44 10.35
CA HIS A 52 19.07 12.80 9.76
C HIS A 52 18.24 11.54 9.45
N HIS A 53 16.93 11.68 9.54
CA HIS A 53 15.89 10.73 9.15
C HIS A 53 14.95 11.39 8.14
N VAL A 54 15.47 11.58 6.92
CA VAL A 54 14.72 12.11 5.78
C VAL A 54 13.64 11.11 5.41
N TYR A 55 12.43 11.58 5.10
CA TYR A 55 11.35 10.68 4.71
C TYR A 55 10.57 11.19 3.51
N ALA A 56 9.95 10.24 2.82
CA ALA A 56 8.98 10.46 1.77
C ALA A 56 7.91 9.37 1.80
N PHE A 57 6.65 9.76 1.85
CA PHE A 57 5.49 8.87 1.92
C PHE A 57 4.55 9.13 0.74
N ARG A 58 3.92 8.06 0.27
CA ARG A 58 2.88 8.07 -0.75
C ARG A 58 1.80 7.08 -0.35
N VAL A 59 0.69 7.57 0.19
CA VAL A 59 -0.44 6.77 0.66
C VAL A 59 -1.61 6.94 -0.30
N GLY A 60 -2.30 5.85 -0.66
CA GLY A 60 -3.27 5.85 -1.75
C GLY A 60 -2.62 5.69 -3.11
N TYR A 61 -3.42 5.86 -4.17
CA TYR A 61 -2.98 5.68 -5.55
C TYR A 61 -3.88 6.46 -6.54
N GLY A 62 -3.34 6.84 -7.69
CA GLY A 62 -4.05 7.66 -8.67
C GLY A 62 -4.53 8.99 -8.07
N ALA A 63 -5.82 9.29 -8.20
CA ALA A 63 -6.40 10.56 -7.75
C ALA A 63 -6.57 10.68 -6.21
N SER A 64 -6.44 9.58 -5.46
CA SER A 64 -6.57 9.60 -3.99
C SER A 64 -5.24 9.71 -3.26
N VAL A 65 -4.13 9.92 -3.98
CA VAL A 65 -2.79 9.91 -3.38
C VAL A 65 -2.63 11.08 -2.40
N SER A 66 -2.09 10.77 -1.22
CA SER A 66 -1.67 11.73 -0.21
C SER A 66 -0.18 11.55 0.03
N GLU A 67 0.56 12.64 0.00
CA GLU A 67 2.02 12.63 0.05
C GLU A 67 2.54 13.47 1.22
N ALA A 68 3.63 13.03 1.83
CA ALA A 68 4.33 13.77 2.87
C ALA A 68 5.84 13.54 2.74
N MET A 69 6.64 14.55 3.04
CA MET A 69 8.10 14.44 3.01
C MET A 69 8.73 15.44 3.97
N SER A 70 9.97 15.19 4.38
CA SER A 70 10.77 16.14 5.14
C SER A 70 12.25 15.97 4.85
N ASP A 71 12.98 17.09 4.84
CA ASP A 71 14.43 17.12 4.78
C ASP A 71 15.09 16.84 6.16
N ASP A 72 14.32 16.77 7.25
CA ASP A 72 14.81 16.48 8.61
C ASP A 72 16.10 17.18 9.04
N GLY A 73 16.23 18.48 8.72
CA GLY A 73 17.40 19.29 9.07
C GLY A 73 18.53 19.29 8.03
N GLU A 74 18.41 18.51 6.96
CA GLU A 74 19.21 18.72 5.74
C GLU A 74 18.90 20.09 5.12
N PRO A 75 19.79 20.62 4.27
CA PRO A 75 19.49 21.80 3.46
C PRO A 75 18.18 21.63 2.69
N SER A 76 17.31 22.63 2.80
CA SER A 76 15.96 22.61 2.21
C SER A 76 16.00 22.26 0.72
N GLY A 77 15.17 21.30 0.32
CA GLY A 77 15.05 20.88 -1.07
C GLY A 77 16.03 19.80 -1.52
N THR A 78 16.95 19.37 -0.67
CA THR A 78 18.08 18.52 -1.09
C THR A 78 17.90 17.03 -0.80
N SER A 79 16.85 16.62 -0.09
CA SER A 79 16.72 15.23 0.37
C SER A 79 15.30 14.66 0.29
N GLY A 80 14.33 15.23 1.01
CA GLY A 80 12.93 14.82 0.99
C GLY A 80 12.31 14.91 -0.41
N PRO A 81 12.42 16.07 -1.11
CA PRO A 81 11.86 16.19 -2.45
C PRO A 81 12.49 15.26 -3.50
N PRO A 82 13.82 15.07 -3.55
CA PRO A 82 14.43 14.02 -4.37
C PRO A 82 13.88 12.62 -4.09
N ALA A 83 13.77 12.22 -2.81
CA ALA A 83 13.24 10.90 -2.45
C ALA A 83 11.77 10.72 -2.88
N LEU A 84 10.93 11.72 -2.67
CA LEU A 84 9.52 11.69 -3.10
C LEU A 84 9.40 11.65 -4.63
N ALA A 85 10.27 12.34 -5.36
CA ALA A 85 10.28 12.31 -6.82
C ALA A 85 10.53 10.89 -7.36
N VAL A 86 11.41 10.12 -6.72
CA VAL A 86 11.63 8.70 -7.09
C VAL A 86 10.36 7.88 -6.84
N LEU A 87 9.69 8.04 -5.70
CA LEU A 87 8.43 7.33 -5.42
C LEU A 87 7.33 7.68 -6.44
N ARG A 88 7.21 8.96 -6.82
CA ARG A 88 6.25 9.42 -7.83
C ARG A 88 6.47 8.77 -9.20
N GLY A 89 7.73 8.53 -9.57
CA GLY A 89 8.09 7.87 -10.83
C GLY A 89 7.97 6.34 -10.82
N ALA A 90 7.80 5.71 -9.66
CA ALA A 90 7.91 4.26 -9.51
C ALA A 90 6.62 3.46 -9.73
N ASP A 91 5.53 4.14 -10.11
CA ASP A 91 4.18 3.57 -10.19
C ASP A 91 3.87 2.65 -9.00
N ILE A 92 3.80 3.23 -7.80
CA ILE A 92 3.62 2.51 -6.54
C ILE A 92 2.78 3.34 -5.56
N GLY A 93 1.88 2.67 -4.85
CA GLY A 93 1.04 3.25 -3.79
C GLY A 93 1.38 2.70 -2.41
N ASN A 94 0.74 3.25 -1.38
CA ASN A 94 0.84 2.80 0.02
C ASN A 94 2.28 2.47 0.46
N VAL A 95 3.17 3.44 0.30
CA VAL A 95 4.60 3.28 0.54
C VAL A 95 5.10 4.33 1.51
N ALA A 96 5.92 3.88 2.46
CA ALA A 96 6.71 4.75 3.31
C ALA A 96 8.20 4.49 3.12
N LEU A 97 8.98 5.54 2.89
CA LEU A 97 10.43 5.50 2.76
C LEU A 97 11.06 6.42 3.81
N VAL A 98 12.01 5.89 4.58
CA VAL A 98 12.86 6.66 5.49
C VAL A 98 14.32 6.39 5.12
N ILE A 99 15.07 7.46 4.86
CA ILE A 99 16.50 7.41 4.57
C ILE A 99 17.24 7.97 5.77
N THR A 100 17.86 7.08 6.53
CA THR A 100 18.66 7.42 7.69
C THR A 100 20.09 7.72 7.26
N ARG A 101 20.59 8.91 7.58
CA ARG A 101 21.94 9.34 7.23
C ARG A 101 22.83 9.40 8.45
N TYR A 102 24.02 8.81 8.32
CA TYR A 102 25.16 9.06 9.20
C TYR A 102 26.19 9.92 8.49
N PHE A 103 26.48 11.10 9.02
CA PHE A 103 27.46 12.02 8.43
C PHE A 103 28.89 11.48 8.53
N GLY A 104 29.60 11.46 7.40
CA GLY A 104 30.95 10.90 7.29
C GLY A 104 32.11 11.89 7.44
N GLY A 105 31.87 13.11 7.95
CA GLY A 105 32.92 14.14 8.11
C GLY A 105 33.20 14.99 6.86
N THR A 106 32.74 14.57 5.67
CA THR A 106 32.89 15.33 4.42
C THR A 106 31.54 15.83 3.90
N LYS A 107 31.44 17.14 3.65
CA LYS A 107 30.22 17.75 3.08
C LYS A 107 30.06 17.36 1.60
N LEU A 108 28.85 16.99 1.19
CA LEU A 108 28.53 16.63 -0.19
C LEU A 108 28.15 17.83 -1.08
N GLY A 109 27.83 18.98 -0.47
CA GLY A 109 27.19 20.10 -1.17
C GLY A 109 25.77 19.77 -1.63
N THR A 110 25.03 20.78 -2.12
CA THR A 110 23.61 20.64 -2.51
C THR A 110 23.38 19.55 -3.56
N GLY A 111 24.15 19.58 -4.65
CA GLY A 111 24.02 18.59 -5.73
C GLY A 111 24.38 17.16 -5.30
N GLY A 112 25.39 17.02 -4.44
CA GLY A 112 25.79 15.71 -3.92
C GLY A 112 24.75 15.11 -2.98
N LEU A 113 24.06 15.93 -2.16
CA LEU A 113 22.95 15.47 -1.33
C LEU A 113 21.77 15.02 -2.19
N VAL A 114 21.36 15.84 -3.16
CA VAL A 114 20.27 15.47 -4.09
C VAL A 114 20.56 14.14 -4.76
N HIS A 115 21.79 13.95 -5.25
CA HIS A 115 22.19 12.70 -5.88
C HIS A 115 22.16 11.52 -4.88
N ALA A 116 22.78 11.67 -3.70
CA ALA A 116 22.86 10.59 -2.71
C ALA A 116 21.47 10.11 -2.22
N TYR A 117 20.55 11.04 -1.91
CA TYR A 117 19.20 10.69 -1.50
C TYR A 117 18.38 10.07 -2.64
N THR A 118 18.57 10.55 -3.88
CA THR A 118 17.94 9.94 -5.07
C THR A 118 18.40 8.50 -5.25
N GLU A 119 19.70 8.23 -5.18
CA GLU A 119 20.25 6.89 -5.38
C GLU A 119 19.86 5.94 -4.24
N ALA A 120 19.83 6.41 -2.99
CA ALA A 120 19.33 5.62 -1.87
C ALA A 120 17.85 5.24 -2.04
N ALA A 121 17.00 6.17 -2.47
CA ALA A 121 15.59 5.90 -2.75
C ALA A 121 15.40 4.90 -3.90
N LYS A 122 16.15 5.07 -5.00
CA LYS A 122 16.12 4.14 -6.15
C LYS A 122 16.58 2.74 -5.75
N ALA A 123 17.64 2.63 -4.96
CA ALA A 123 18.15 1.35 -4.48
C ALA A 123 17.09 0.62 -3.65
N ALA A 124 16.39 1.32 -2.76
CA ALA A 124 15.33 0.72 -1.95
C ALA A 124 14.15 0.25 -2.83
N LEU A 125 13.74 1.06 -3.81
CA LEU A 125 12.69 0.69 -4.76
C LEU A 125 13.06 -0.44 -5.70
N ALA A 126 14.35 -0.60 -6.05
CA ALA A 126 14.82 -1.71 -6.86
C ALA A 126 14.85 -3.02 -6.06
N ALA A 127 15.06 -2.94 -4.74
CA ALA A 127 15.10 -4.10 -3.86
C ALA A 127 13.72 -4.56 -3.35
N VAL A 128 12.67 -3.74 -3.52
CA VAL A 128 11.34 -4.05 -2.98
C VAL A 128 10.57 -4.99 -3.91
N GLU A 129 10.13 -6.15 -3.39
CA GLU A 129 9.11 -6.96 -4.06
C GLU A 129 7.78 -6.21 -4.01
N ARG A 130 7.08 -6.15 -5.14
CA ARG A 130 5.78 -5.49 -5.26
C ARG A 130 4.67 -6.55 -5.32
N VAL A 131 3.59 -6.27 -4.63
CA VAL A 131 2.35 -7.05 -4.70
C VAL A 131 1.19 -6.15 -5.11
N GLU A 132 0.18 -6.74 -5.75
CA GLU A 132 -1.01 -6.01 -6.15
C GLU A 132 -1.94 -5.81 -4.94
N LYS A 133 -2.25 -4.56 -4.64
CA LYS A 133 -3.33 -4.18 -3.72
C LYS A 133 -4.63 -4.12 -4.51
N VAL A 134 -5.58 -4.97 -4.16
CA VAL A 134 -6.95 -4.98 -4.71
C VAL A 134 -7.88 -4.29 -3.73
N GLN A 135 -8.62 -3.27 -4.19
CA GLN A 135 -9.70 -2.67 -3.43
C GLN A 135 -10.91 -3.60 -3.43
N ARG A 136 -11.45 -3.87 -2.25
CA ARG A 136 -12.57 -4.80 -2.06
C ARG A 136 -13.74 -4.12 -1.36
N VAL A 137 -14.94 -4.58 -1.64
CA VAL A 137 -16.18 -4.17 -0.95
C VAL A 137 -16.77 -5.41 -0.31
N LYS A 138 -17.26 -5.27 0.92
CA LYS A 138 -17.93 -6.34 1.65
C LYS A 138 -19.41 -6.36 1.29
N LEU A 139 -19.90 -7.54 0.92
CA LEU A 139 -21.28 -7.78 0.53
C LEU A 139 -21.86 -8.95 1.31
N ARG A 140 -23.19 -8.95 1.39
CA ARG A 140 -23.98 -10.07 1.85
C ARG A 140 -24.98 -10.44 0.77
N VAL A 141 -25.14 -11.74 0.53
CA VAL A 141 -26.18 -12.26 -0.35
C VAL A 141 -26.94 -13.37 0.36
N ARG A 142 -28.26 -13.42 0.15
CA ARG A 142 -29.12 -14.52 0.61
C ARG A 142 -29.73 -15.26 -0.58
N PHE A 143 -29.67 -16.59 -0.55
CA PHE A 143 -30.19 -17.46 -1.59
C PHE A 143 -30.56 -18.86 -1.06
N ALA A 144 -31.36 -19.62 -1.82
CA ALA A 144 -31.75 -20.98 -1.45
C ALA A 144 -30.60 -21.98 -1.55
N TYR A 145 -30.62 -23.04 -0.73
CA TYR A 145 -29.60 -24.09 -0.71
C TYR A 145 -29.29 -24.72 -2.07
N ALA A 146 -30.29 -24.81 -2.96
CA ALA A 146 -30.14 -25.41 -4.30
C ALA A 146 -29.07 -24.74 -5.17
N VAL A 147 -28.68 -23.50 -4.88
CA VAL A 147 -27.67 -22.75 -5.66
C VAL A 147 -26.35 -22.55 -4.93
N LEU A 148 -26.20 -23.05 -3.70
CA LEU A 148 -25.04 -22.81 -2.83
C LEU A 148 -23.71 -23.11 -3.51
N GLU A 149 -23.53 -24.34 -4.00
CA GLU A 149 -22.25 -24.76 -4.59
C GLU A 149 -21.94 -23.99 -5.89
N ARG A 150 -22.97 -23.59 -6.63
CA ARG A 150 -22.82 -22.76 -7.83
C ARG A 150 -22.43 -21.33 -7.46
N ALA A 151 -23.03 -20.78 -6.40
CA ALA A 151 -22.70 -19.45 -5.88
C ALA A 151 -21.27 -19.41 -5.33
N ARG A 152 -20.86 -20.39 -4.52
CA ARG A 152 -19.48 -20.52 -4.02
C ARG A 152 -18.47 -20.55 -5.15
N ARG A 153 -18.71 -21.38 -6.17
CA ARG A 153 -17.85 -21.46 -7.35
C ARG A 153 -17.76 -20.11 -8.06
N ALA A 154 -18.89 -19.47 -8.32
CA ALA A 154 -18.92 -18.15 -8.96
C ALA A 154 -18.15 -17.11 -8.16
N LEU A 155 -18.30 -17.07 -6.83
CA LEU A 155 -17.56 -16.16 -5.96
C LEU A 155 -16.04 -16.37 -6.12
N VAL A 156 -15.56 -17.61 -6.05
CA VAL A 156 -14.13 -17.93 -6.22
C VAL A 156 -13.63 -17.56 -7.62
N GLU A 157 -14.38 -17.90 -8.67
CA GLU A 157 -14.04 -17.58 -10.07
C GLU A 157 -13.92 -16.06 -10.33
N HIS A 158 -14.61 -15.24 -9.55
CA HIS A 158 -14.57 -13.78 -9.63
C HIS A 158 -13.70 -13.16 -8.52
N GLU A 159 -12.74 -13.91 -7.99
CA GLU A 159 -11.76 -13.46 -7.00
C GLU A 159 -12.40 -12.92 -5.70
N CYS A 160 -13.63 -13.33 -5.40
CA CYS A 160 -14.31 -13.01 -4.15
C CYS A 160 -13.77 -13.91 -3.03
N LEU A 161 -13.76 -13.39 -1.81
CA LEU A 161 -13.34 -14.10 -0.61
C LEU A 161 -14.58 -14.29 0.26
N ILE A 162 -14.97 -15.54 0.48
CA ILE A 162 -16.06 -15.88 1.38
C ILE A 162 -15.54 -15.73 2.81
N GLU A 163 -16.26 -14.95 3.62
CA GLU A 163 -15.85 -14.61 4.98
C GLU A 163 -16.72 -15.32 6.04
N ASP A 164 -18.01 -15.49 5.75
CA ASP A 164 -18.97 -16.14 6.64
C ASP A 164 -20.14 -16.74 5.84
N GLU A 165 -20.69 -17.85 6.34
CA GLU A 165 -21.89 -18.50 5.78
C GLU A 165 -22.80 -18.98 6.89
N GLN A 166 -24.08 -18.58 6.81
CA GLN A 166 -25.11 -18.90 7.79
C GLN A 166 -26.19 -19.75 7.14
N PHE A 167 -26.50 -20.87 7.79
CA PHE A 167 -27.41 -21.89 7.27
C PHE A 167 -28.70 -21.91 8.10
N GLU A 168 -29.71 -21.19 7.63
CA GLU A 168 -31.04 -21.14 8.25
C GLU A 168 -32.09 -21.66 7.26
N ALA A 169 -33.25 -20.98 7.13
CA ALA A 169 -34.23 -21.29 6.08
C ALA A 169 -33.65 -21.09 4.67
N ASP A 170 -32.78 -20.10 4.50
CA ASP A 170 -31.94 -19.87 3.33
C ASP A 170 -30.47 -19.81 3.75
N VAL A 171 -29.56 -19.83 2.77
CA VAL A 171 -28.15 -19.57 3.01
C VAL A 171 -27.88 -18.08 2.88
N THR A 172 -27.19 -17.51 3.87
CA THR A 172 -26.67 -16.15 3.81
C THR A 172 -25.15 -16.21 3.75
N THR A 173 -24.56 -15.71 2.67
CA THR A 173 -23.11 -15.67 2.47
C THR A 173 -22.63 -14.23 2.57
N THR A 174 -21.69 -13.98 3.47
CA THR A 174 -20.92 -12.73 3.55
C THR A 174 -19.59 -12.93 2.84
N PHE A 175 -19.23 -12.02 1.96
CA PHE A 175 -18.02 -12.10 1.15
C PHE A 175 -17.47 -10.72 0.83
N SER A 176 -16.17 -10.60 0.57
CA SER A 176 -15.61 -9.43 -0.08
C SER A 176 -15.41 -9.67 -1.56
N ALA A 177 -15.74 -8.68 -2.39
CA ALA A 177 -15.55 -8.71 -3.84
C ALA A 177 -14.58 -7.60 -4.27
N PRO A 178 -13.68 -7.86 -5.24
CA PRO A 178 -12.94 -6.79 -5.90
C PRO A 178 -13.90 -5.75 -6.50
N VAL A 179 -13.58 -4.46 -6.38
CA VAL A 179 -14.42 -3.37 -6.92
C VAL A 179 -14.59 -3.50 -8.44
N ASP A 180 -13.53 -3.89 -9.13
CA ASP A 180 -13.52 -4.09 -10.59
C ASP A 180 -14.31 -5.31 -11.06
N ARG A 181 -14.64 -6.25 -10.15
CA ARG A 181 -15.49 -7.43 -10.42
C ARG A 181 -16.92 -7.27 -9.94
N LEU A 182 -17.24 -6.17 -9.26
CA LEU A 182 -18.50 -6.01 -8.53
C LEU A 182 -19.73 -6.15 -9.43
N VAL A 183 -19.76 -5.46 -10.58
CA VAL A 183 -20.88 -5.50 -11.54
C VAL A 183 -21.07 -6.91 -12.11
N GLU A 184 -19.97 -7.61 -12.37
CA GLU A 184 -20.00 -8.94 -12.95
C GLU A 184 -20.54 -9.98 -11.95
N ILE A 185 -20.04 -9.97 -10.71
CA ILE A 185 -20.49 -10.92 -9.69
C ILE A 185 -21.94 -10.64 -9.26
N GLU A 186 -22.36 -9.37 -9.17
CA GLU A 186 -23.76 -9.00 -8.91
C GLU A 186 -24.68 -9.63 -9.99
N ARG A 187 -24.32 -9.51 -11.27
CA ARG A 187 -25.08 -10.11 -12.38
C ARG A 187 -25.13 -11.64 -12.31
N VAL A 188 -24.01 -12.29 -12.00
CA VAL A 188 -23.95 -13.76 -11.89
C VAL A 188 -24.85 -14.27 -10.77
N LEU A 189 -24.80 -13.65 -9.59
CA LEU A 189 -25.62 -14.05 -8.43
C LEU A 189 -27.13 -13.83 -8.70
N VAL A 190 -27.50 -12.74 -9.36
CA VAL A 190 -28.89 -12.49 -9.79
C VAL A 190 -29.36 -13.59 -10.76
N ASN A 191 -28.55 -13.95 -11.75
CA ASN A 191 -28.91 -15.00 -12.71
C ASN A 191 -29.02 -16.39 -12.06
N LEU A 192 -28.09 -16.74 -11.16
CA LEU A 192 -28.09 -18.02 -10.46
C LEU A 192 -29.35 -18.22 -9.61
N THR A 193 -29.91 -17.13 -9.11
CA THR A 193 -31.09 -17.13 -8.23
C THR A 193 -32.39 -16.83 -8.98
N ALA A 194 -32.36 -16.75 -10.30
CA ALA A 194 -33.49 -16.31 -11.13
C ALA A 194 -34.10 -14.97 -10.66
N GLY A 195 -33.26 -14.06 -10.16
CA GLY A 195 -33.67 -12.75 -9.63
C GLY A 195 -34.00 -12.71 -8.13
N ALA A 196 -33.93 -13.84 -7.43
CA ALA A 196 -34.27 -13.90 -6.00
C ALA A 196 -33.14 -13.42 -5.06
N ALA A 197 -31.91 -13.27 -5.56
CA ALA A 197 -30.78 -12.82 -4.75
C ALA A 197 -31.04 -11.42 -4.18
N ARG A 198 -30.90 -11.30 -2.87
CA ARG A 198 -30.86 -10.01 -2.18
C ARG A 198 -29.42 -9.69 -1.83
N LEU A 199 -28.80 -8.80 -2.60
CA LEU A 199 -27.45 -8.31 -2.33
C LEU A 199 -27.52 -7.03 -1.49
N GLU A 200 -26.77 -7.03 -0.42
CA GLU A 200 -26.61 -5.89 0.48
C GLU A 200 -25.12 -5.55 0.58
N ARG A 201 -24.79 -4.27 0.38
CA ARG A 201 -23.43 -3.77 0.66
C ARG A 201 -23.31 -3.55 2.16
N LEU A 202 -22.37 -4.25 2.78
CA LEU A 202 -22.04 -4.03 4.18
C LEU A 202 -21.08 -2.84 4.24
N HIS A 203 -21.50 -1.79 4.92
CA HIS A 203 -20.58 -0.72 5.26
C HIS A 203 -19.67 -1.26 6.36
N GLU A 204 -18.37 -1.30 6.12
CA GLU A 204 -17.44 -1.31 7.25
C GLU A 204 -17.67 0.01 7.99
N GLY A 205 -17.92 -0.09 9.29
CA GLY A 205 -18.08 1.09 10.14
C GLY A 205 -16.85 2.01 10.06
N PRO A 206 -17.00 3.27 10.52
CA PRO A 206 -15.93 4.27 10.45
C PRO A 206 -14.62 3.82 11.12
#